data_AF-A0A1Y5L789-F1
#
_entry.id   AF-A0A1Y5L789-F1
#
_cell.length_a   1.000
_cell.length_b   1.000
_cell.length_c   1.000
_cell.angle_alpha   90.00
_cell.angle_beta   90.00
_cell.angle_gamma   90.00
#
_symmetry.space_group_name_H-M   'P 1'
#
loop_
_entity.id
_entity.type
_entity.pdbx_description
1 polymer ?
#
loop_
_entity_poly.entity_id
_entity_poly.type
_entity_poly.pdbx_seq_one_letter_code
_entity_poly.pdbx_strand_id
1 'polypeptide(L)'
;MTQSEAATRAGVSIATWRRWEDDPTSVSSATRAKCEKVIDRESAAKERAKQIAHKYEQTWNDSVTVTPRQAYALTVVLHGWADTDLTMWIDGVLDCPLHEVGPFAGIDRRAMFYVDGNKAWAAKALERCRAVAIEIENGTLPFDRPGCFFDELLMAAALHEAPDIMDQLPELFEEITPRPSRDCTNEVDDDDFYMVDEEWAAVSTRFDDLCRWDEWEVPFYADHDLLPAILAERNPFNWFDPEEGTGAGYLQRLSGLVVDGAE
;
A
#
# COMPACT_ATOMS: atom_id res chain seq x y z
N MET A 1 -9.37 8.64 -22.08
CA MET A 1 -10.09 7.56 -22.77
C MET A 1 -10.07 7.82 -24.27
N THR A 2 -9.77 6.81 -25.09
CA THR A 2 -9.83 6.93 -26.56
C THR A 2 -11.26 6.72 -27.08
N GLN A 3 -11.57 7.23 -28.28
CA GLN A 3 -12.88 6.98 -28.95
C GLN A 3 -13.17 5.48 -29.12
N SER A 4 -12.14 4.66 -29.30
CA SER A 4 -12.27 3.21 -29.47
C SER A 4 -12.69 2.52 -28.17
N GLU A 5 -12.06 2.88 -27.05
CA GLU A 5 -12.43 2.39 -25.71
C GLU A 5 -13.85 2.81 -25.35
N ALA A 6 -14.19 4.07 -25.63
CA ALA A 6 -15.50 4.63 -25.33
C ALA A 6 -16.62 3.90 -26.09
N ALA A 7 -16.41 3.68 -27.41
CA ALA A 7 -17.31 2.91 -28.25
C ALA A 7 -17.48 1.47 -27.73
N THR A 8 -16.38 0.82 -27.36
CA THR A 8 -16.39 -0.54 -26.81
C THR A 8 -17.17 -0.61 -25.50
N ARG A 9 -16.93 0.33 -24.58
CA ARG A 9 -17.65 0.43 -23.29
C ARG A 9 -19.14 0.70 -23.46
N ALA A 10 -19.53 1.46 -24.48
CA ALA A 10 -20.93 1.70 -24.83
C ALA A 10 -21.57 0.51 -25.57
N GLY A 11 -20.78 -0.48 -26.00
CA GLY A 11 -21.25 -1.60 -26.82
C GLY A 11 -21.70 -1.17 -28.21
N VAL A 12 -21.01 -0.18 -28.79
CA VAL A 12 -21.31 0.38 -30.12
C VAL A 12 -20.07 0.38 -31.01
N SER A 13 -20.27 0.53 -32.33
CA SER A 13 -19.14 0.70 -33.25
C SER A 13 -18.50 2.08 -33.10
N ILE A 14 -17.21 2.20 -33.42
CA ILE A 14 -16.49 3.49 -33.43
C ILE A 14 -17.19 4.50 -34.35
N ALA A 15 -17.74 4.04 -35.48
CA ALA A 15 -18.49 4.90 -36.40
C ALA A 15 -19.78 5.44 -35.76
N THR A 16 -20.47 4.62 -34.96
CA THR A 16 -21.66 5.03 -34.21
C THR A 16 -21.31 6.02 -33.10
N TRP A 17 -20.19 5.79 -32.41
CA TRP A 17 -19.66 6.70 -31.40
C TRP A 17 -19.33 8.08 -31.99
N ARG A 18 -18.59 8.13 -33.10
CA ARG A 18 -18.27 9.38 -33.81
C ARG A 18 -19.52 10.14 -34.26
N ARG A 19 -20.51 9.45 -34.83
CA ARG A 19 -21.79 10.09 -35.21
C ARG A 19 -22.50 10.70 -34.00
N TRP A 20 -22.45 10.02 -32.84
CA TRP A 20 -23.03 10.56 -31.62
C TRP A 20 -22.24 11.75 -31.06
N GLU A 21 -20.91 11.74 -31.12
CA GLU A 21 -20.08 12.90 -30.75
C GLU A 21 -20.33 14.10 -31.67
N ASP A 22 -20.45 13.87 -32.98
CA ASP A 22 -20.69 14.93 -33.98
C ASP A 22 -22.10 15.51 -33.86
N ASP A 23 -23.11 14.64 -33.70
CA ASP A 23 -24.50 15.02 -33.50
C ASP A 23 -25.24 13.95 -32.68
N PRO A 24 -25.46 14.17 -31.36
CA PRO A 24 -26.18 13.23 -30.50
C PRO A 24 -27.59 12.91 -31.00
N THR A 25 -28.21 13.79 -31.80
CA THR A 25 -29.55 13.60 -32.36
C THR A 25 -29.59 12.66 -33.56
N SER A 26 -28.44 12.43 -34.21
CA SER A 26 -28.28 11.54 -35.36
C SER A 26 -28.37 10.04 -35.03
N VAL A 27 -28.28 9.69 -33.76
CA VAL A 27 -28.41 8.30 -33.26
C VAL A 27 -29.72 8.08 -32.50
N SER A 28 -30.15 6.82 -32.42
CA SER A 28 -31.35 6.47 -31.65
C SER A 28 -31.22 6.88 -30.18
N SER A 29 -32.35 7.18 -29.53
CA SER A 29 -32.39 7.53 -28.10
C SER A 29 -31.71 6.48 -27.21
N ALA A 30 -31.87 5.20 -27.52
CA ALA A 30 -31.23 4.10 -26.80
C ALA A 30 -29.70 4.11 -26.98
N THR A 31 -29.20 4.43 -28.18
CA THR A 31 -27.75 4.55 -28.44
C THR A 31 -27.17 5.77 -27.73
N ARG A 32 -27.87 6.91 -27.80
CA ARG A 32 -27.51 8.14 -27.10
C ARG A 32 -27.33 7.90 -25.61
N ALA A 33 -28.32 7.28 -24.96
CA ALA A 33 -28.28 6.99 -23.53
C ALA A 33 -27.11 6.05 -23.15
N LYS A 34 -26.73 5.12 -24.03
CA LYS A 34 -25.55 4.26 -23.80
C LYS A 34 -24.24 5.05 -23.85
N CYS A 35 -24.10 5.94 -24.84
CA CYS A 35 -22.91 6.77 -24.98
C CYS A 35 -22.79 7.80 -23.83
N GLU A 36 -23.88 8.51 -23.51
CA GLU A 36 -23.95 9.43 -22.37
C GLU A 36 -23.56 8.73 -21.06
N LYS A 37 -24.09 7.53 -20.81
CA LYS A 37 -23.75 6.73 -19.63
C LYS A 37 -22.25 6.41 -19.51
N VAL A 38 -21.53 6.26 -20.63
CA VAL A 38 -20.07 6.05 -20.60
C VAL A 38 -19.35 7.33 -20.18
N ILE A 39 -19.75 8.48 -20.73
CA ILE A 39 -19.17 9.78 -20.35
C ILE A 39 -19.48 10.15 -18.89
N ASP A 40 -20.71 9.91 -18.44
CA ASP A 40 -21.11 10.16 -17.06
C ASP A 40 -20.30 9.32 -16.09
N ARG A 41 -20.06 8.04 -16.43
CA ARG A 41 -19.22 7.15 -15.63
C ARG A 41 -17.76 7.58 -15.59
N GLU A 42 -17.19 8.01 -16.72
CA GLU A 42 -15.81 8.50 -16.76
C GLU A 42 -15.68 9.80 -15.95
N SER A 43 -16.63 10.72 -16.11
CA SER A 43 -16.67 11.98 -15.35
C SER A 43 -16.78 11.72 -13.85
N ALA A 44 -17.67 10.81 -13.43
CA ALA A 44 -17.80 10.41 -12.03
C ALA A 44 -16.57 9.66 -11.49
N ALA A 45 -15.83 8.93 -12.34
CA ALA A 45 -14.57 8.31 -11.95
C ALA A 45 -13.47 9.36 -11.74
N LYS A 46 -13.33 10.32 -12.66
CA LYS A 46 -12.38 11.44 -12.53
C LYS A 46 -12.67 12.29 -11.31
N GLU A 47 -13.93 12.60 -11.05
CA GLU A 47 -14.33 13.37 -9.87
C GLU A 47 -14.00 12.64 -8.57
N ARG A 48 -14.20 11.32 -8.52
CA ARG A 48 -13.78 10.52 -7.37
C ARG A 48 -12.26 10.48 -7.20
N ALA A 49 -11.51 10.34 -8.29
CA ALA A 49 -10.04 10.37 -8.26
C ALA A 49 -9.54 11.70 -7.67
N LYS A 50 -10.14 12.83 -8.07
CA LYS A 50 -9.84 14.15 -7.49
C LYS A 50 -10.15 14.26 -6.01
N GLN A 51 -11.29 13.71 -5.58
CA GLN A 51 -11.66 13.72 -4.16
C GLN A 51 -10.70 12.88 -3.31
N ILE A 52 -10.28 11.73 -3.82
CA ILE A 52 -9.24 10.89 -3.21
C ILE A 52 -7.94 11.69 -3.14
N ALA A 53 -7.46 12.23 -4.27
CA ALA A 53 -6.22 12.98 -4.30
C ALA A 53 -6.21 14.15 -3.30
N HIS A 54 -7.30 14.93 -3.28
CA HIS A 54 -7.45 16.03 -2.34
C HIS A 54 -7.42 15.59 -0.88
N LYS A 55 -8.00 14.43 -0.56
CA LYS A 55 -7.93 13.85 0.79
C LYS A 55 -6.48 13.57 1.18
N TYR A 56 -5.71 12.89 0.32
CA TYR A 56 -4.31 12.58 0.63
C TYR A 56 -3.45 13.83 0.73
N GLU A 57 -3.64 14.83 -0.13
CA GLU A 57 -2.96 16.11 -0.01
C GLU A 57 -3.28 16.79 1.33
N GLN A 58 -4.56 16.89 1.70
CA GLN A 58 -4.93 17.48 2.99
C GLN A 58 -4.32 16.75 4.19
N THR A 59 -4.24 15.42 4.12
CA THR A 59 -3.79 14.58 5.23
C THR A 59 -2.27 14.53 5.35
N TRP A 60 -1.55 14.48 4.23
CA TRP A 60 -0.13 14.13 4.20
C TRP A 60 0.79 15.25 3.70
N ASN A 61 0.27 16.40 3.23
CA ASN A 61 1.12 17.44 2.65
C ASN A 61 2.18 17.98 3.61
N ASP A 62 1.88 18.02 4.91
CA ASP A 62 2.81 18.48 5.95
C ASP A 62 3.56 17.33 6.65
N SER A 63 3.34 16.08 6.22
CA SER A 63 4.03 14.93 6.80
C SER A 63 5.50 14.92 6.43
N VAL A 64 6.34 14.67 7.43
CA VAL A 64 7.77 14.49 7.26
C VAL A 64 8.12 13.05 6.86
N THR A 65 7.23 12.09 7.09
CA THR A 65 7.54 10.66 7.00
C THR A 65 7.17 10.02 5.66
N VAL A 66 6.13 10.51 5.01
CA VAL A 66 5.71 10.10 3.67
C VAL A 66 5.11 11.28 2.93
N THR A 67 5.26 11.33 1.61
CA THR A 67 4.50 12.28 0.78
C THR A 67 3.05 11.80 0.55
N PRO A 68 2.13 12.66 0.11
CA PRO A 68 0.78 12.24 -0.29
C PRO A 68 0.75 11.11 -1.32
N ARG A 69 1.66 11.11 -2.30
CA ARG A 69 1.73 10.06 -3.33
C ARG A 69 2.24 8.74 -2.75
N GLN A 70 3.26 8.79 -1.90
CA GLN A 70 3.79 7.60 -1.23
C GLN A 70 2.73 6.98 -0.30
N ALA A 71 2.03 7.80 0.49
CA ALA A 71 0.91 7.35 1.32
C ALA A 71 -0.20 6.70 0.49
N TYR A 72 -0.55 7.31 -0.66
CA TYR A 72 -1.52 6.71 -1.58
C TYR A 72 -1.03 5.39 -2.18
N ALA A 73 0.23 5.31 -2.61
CA ALA A 73 0.81 4.08 -3.16
C ALA A 73 0.76 2.92 -2.16
N LEU A 74 1.12 3.18 -0.89
CA LEU A 74 1.01 2.19 0.19
C LEU A 74 -0.42 1.66 0.36
N THR A 75 -1.41 2.56 0.34
CA THR A 75 -2.82 2.14 0.44
C THR A 75 -3.30 1.37 -0.79
N VAL A 76 -2.82 1.70 -2.00
CA VAL A 76 -3.14 0.95 -3.22
C VAL A 76 -2.62 -0.48 -3.13
N VAL A 77 -1.39 -0.68 -2.64
CA VAL A 77 -0.81 -2.01 -2.40
C VAL A 77 -1.66 -2.80 -1.40
N LEU A 78 -1.97 -2.21 -0.23
CA LEU A 78 -2.76 -2.87 0.82
C LEU A 78 -4.17 -3.26 0.34
N HIS A 79 -4.86 -2.37 -0.37
CA HIS A 79 -6.17 -2.66 -0.96
C HIS A 79 -6.05 -3.73 -2.07
N GLY A 80 -4.98 -3.69 -2.88
CA GLY A 80 -4.67 -4.69 -3.89
C GLY A 80 -4.57 -6.09 -3.31
N TRP A 81 -3.75 -6.26 -2.27
CA TRP A 81 -3.62 -7.54 -1.56
C TRP A 81 -4.95 -7.97 -0.92
N ALA A 82 -5.68 -7.07 -0.27
CA ALA A 82 -6.93 -7.41 0.40
C ALA A 82 -8.03 -7.85 -0.59
N ASP A 83 -8.28 -7.05 -1.61
CA ASP A 83 -9.44 -7.19 -2.49
C ASP A 83 -9.18 -8.10 -3.69
N THR A 84 -7.91 -8.33 -4.04
CA THR A 84 -7.51 -9.23 -5.12
C THR A 84 -6.87 -10.47 -4.55
N ASP A 85 -5.64 -10.38 -4.04
CA ASP A 85 -4.80 -11.55 -3.78
C ASP A 85 -5.37 -12.45 -2.68
N LEU A 86 -5.60 -11.90 -1.49
CA LEU A 86 -6.13 -12.62 -0.33
C LEU A 86 -7.57 -13.06 -0.55
N THR A 87 -8.42 -12.20 -1.11
CA THR A 87 -9.81 -12.57 -1.42
C THR A 87 -9.86 -13.74 -2.39
N MET A 88 -9.13 -13.66 -3.51
CA MET A 88 -9.11 -14.74 -4.51
C MET A 88 -8.51 -16.03 -3.96
N TRP A 89 -7.48 -15.95 -3.11
CA TRP A 89 -6.90 -17.13 -2.46
C TRP A 89 -7.86 -17.78 -1.45
N ILE A 90 -8.50 -16.98 -0.59
CA ILE A 90 -9.48 -17.46 0.40
C ILE A 90 -10.66 -18.15 -0.30
N ASP A 91 -11.16 -17.56 -1.38
CA ASP A 91 -12.25 -18.11 -2.19
C ASP A 91 -11.85 -19.35 -3.01
N GLY A 92 -10.54 -19.67 -3.07
CA GLY A 92 -10.00 -20.80 -3.82
C GLY A 92 -9.95 -20.58 -5.32
N VAL A 93 -9.94 -19.32 -5.77
CA VAL A 93 -9.74 -18.93 -7.17
C VAL A 93 -8.26 -19.02 -7.54
N LEU A 94 -7.35 -18.67 -6.63
CA LEU A 94 -5.91 -18.87 -6.78
C LEU A 94 -5.52 -20.26 -6.29
N ASP A 95 -4.85 -21.03 -7.15
CA ASP A 95 -4.31 -22.37 -6.85
C ASP A 95 -2.79 -22.28 -6.62
N CYS A 96 -2.41 -21.64 -5.52
CA CYS A 96 -1.02 -21.53 -5.07
C CYS A 96 -0.92 -21.60 -3.53
N PRO A 97 0.27 -21.93 -2.97
CA PRO A 97 0.52 -21.85 -1.53
C PRO A 97 0.38 -20.42 -0.98
N LEU A 98 0.08 -20.27 0.32
CA LEU A 98 -0.14 -18.94 0.91
C LEU A 98 1.10 -18.05 0.85
N HIS A 99 2.30 -18.64 0.99
CA HIS A 99 3.58 -17.92 0.93
C HIS A 99 3.94 -17.37 -0.45
N GLU A 100 3.11 -17.59 -1.49
CA GLU A 100 3.26 -17.01 -2.82
C GLU A 100 2.25 -15.88 -3.08
N VAL A 101 1.40 -15.56 -2.11
CA VAL A 101 0.33 -14.55 -2.20
C VAL A 101 0.76 -13.30 -1.47
N GLY A 102 0.55 -12.10 -2.06
CA GLY A 102 0.77 -10.83 -1.35
C GLY A 102 -0.11 -10.73 -0.09
N PRO A 103 0.40 -10.25 1.06
CA PRO A 103 1.74 -9.68 1.31
C PRO A 103 2.84 -10.70 1.67
N PHE A 104 2.55 -11.99 1.63
CA PHE A 104 3.41 -13.03 2.22
C PHE A 104 4.56 -13.47 1.32
N ALA A 105 4.56 -13.09 0.05
CA ALA A 105 5.57 -13.50 -0.93
C ALA A 105 7.01 -13.14 -0.52
N GLY A 106 7.18 -12.07 0.28
CA GLY A 106 8.47 -11.66 0.82
C GLY A 106 8.84 -12.29 2.17
N ILE A 107 7.94 -13.04 2.81
CA ILE A 107 8.16 -13.60 4.15
C ILE A 107 8.83 -14.97 4.06
N ASP A 108 9.85 -15.20 4.88
CA ASP A 108 10.58 -16.46 4.99
C ASP A 108 9.61 -17.64 5.23
N ARG A 109 9.80 -18.68 4.42
CA ARG A 109 8.95 -19.88 4.43
C ARG A 109 8.87 -20.56 5.79
N ARG A 110 9.90 -20.44 6.64
CA ARG A 110 9.91 -21.00 8.01
C ARG A 110 8.88 -20.31 8.90
N ALA A 111 8.63 -19.02 8.70
CA ALA A 111 7.52 -18.31 9.36
C ALA A 111 6.19 -18.71 8.74
N MET A 112 6.10 -18.72 7.40
CA MET A 112 4.85 -19.06 6.71
C MET A 112 4.39 -20.51 6.92
N PHE A 113 5.30 -21.44 7.21
CA PHE A 113 5.00 -22.84 7.50
C PHE A 113 3.97 -23.02 8.63
N TYR A 114 3.96 -22.14 9.63
CA TYR A 114 3.00 -22.22 10.75
C TYR A 114 1.56 -21.97 10.34
N VAL A 115 1.36 -21.16 9.29
CA VAL A 115 0.04 -20.63 8.90
C VAL A 115 -0.35 -21.01 7.48
N ASP A 116 0.47 -21.80 6.79
CA ASP A 116 0.20 -22.26 5.44
C ASP A 116 -1.12 -23.05 5.37
N GLY A 117 -1.95 -22.72 4.38
CA GLY A 117 -3.31 -23.27 4.24
C GLY A 117 -4.34 -22.80 5.28
N ASN A 118 -3.98 -21.94 6.25
CA ASN A 118 -4.92 -21.46 7.26
C ASN A 118 -5.76 -20.27 6.75
N LYS A 119 -6.95 -20.58 6.21
CA LYS A 119 -7.89 -19.57 5.68
C LYS A 119 -8.38 -18.56 6.72
N ALA A 120 -8.51 -18.95 7.98
CA ALA A 120 -8.96 -18.02 9.03
C ALA A 120 -7.87 -17.00 9.36
N TRP A 121 -6.60 -17.43 9.37
CA TRP A 121 -5.46 -16.55 9.54
C TRP A 121 -5.31 -15.59 8.35
N ALA A 122 -5.44 -16.10 7.12
CA ALA A 122 -5.43 -15.26 5.90
C ALA A 122 -6.58 -14.24 5.88
N ALA A 123 -7.78 -14.63 6.33
CA ALA A 123 -8.91 -13.70 6.45
C ALA A 123 -8.63 -12.59 7.47
N LYS A 124 -7.95 -12.90 8.58
CA LYS A 124 -7.53 -11.89 9.56
C LYS A 124 -6.45 -10.96 8.99
N ALA A 125 -5.51 -11.48 8.20
CA ALA A 125 -4.55 -10.65 7.46
C ALA A 125 -5.25 -9.70 6.49
N LEU A 126 -6.24 -10.17 5.74
CA LEU A 126 -7.07 -9.35 4.86
C LEU A 126 -7.78 -8.22 5.62
N GLU A 127 -8.38 -8.52 6.78
CA GLU A 127 -8.98 -7.50 7.65
C GLU A 127 -7.95 -6.45 8.09
N ARG A 128 -6.72 -6.87 8.41
CA ARG A 128 -5.63 -5.95 8.78
C ARG A 128 -5.17 -5.10 7.60
N CYS A 129 -5.01 -5.65 6.40
CA CYS A 129 -4.69 -4.87 5.20
C CYS A 129 -5.69 -3.70 5.00
N ARG A 130 -6.99 -4.00 5.09
CA ARG A 130 -8.03 -2.97 5.00
C ARG A 130 -7.98 -1.96 6.13
N ALA A 131 -7.77 -2.44 7.37
CA ALA A 131 -7.70 -1.55 8.53
C ALA A 131 -6.51 -0.58 8.42
N VAL A 132 -5.32 -1.09 8.10
CA VAL A 132 -4.12 -0.27 7.94
C VAL A 132 -4.27 0.70 6.76
N ALA A 133 -4.86 0.25 5.64
CA ALA A 133 -5.12 1.14 4.51
C ALA A 133 -6.03 2.33 4.91
N ILE A 134 -7.11 2.06 5.65
CA ILE A 134 -8.02 3.10 6.18
C ILE A 134 -7.30 4.05 7.15
N GLU A 135 -6.39 3.53 7.97
CA GLU A 135 -5.61 4.35 8.90
C GLU A 135 -4.63 5.28 8.17
N ILE A 136 -3.90 4.77 7.17
CA ILE A 136 -3.01 5.59 6.33
C ILE A 136 -3.83 6.63 5.56
N GLU A 137 -4.98 6.25 5.01
CA GLU A 137 -5.92 7.18 4.39
C GLU A 137 -6.31 8.35 5.32
N ASN A 138 -6.30 8.13 6.64
CA ASN A 138 -6.69 9.11 7.64
C ASN A 138 -5.51 9.74 8.38
N GLY A 139 -4.27 9.52 7.94
CA GLY A 139 -3.09 10.19 8.48
C GLY A 139 -2.41 9.47 9.63
N THR A 140 -2.56 8.15 9.74
CA THR A 140 -1.93 7.34 10.79
C THR A 140 -1.16 6.19 10.17
N LEU A 141 0.15 6.12 10.45
CA LEU A 141 0.99 4.99 10.09
C LEU A 141 0.95 3.93 11.20
N PRO A 142 1.23 2.64 10.90
CA PRO A 142 1.19 1.57 11.89
C PRO A 142 1.99 1.82 13.18
N PHE A 143 3.11 2.53 13.08
CA PHE A 143 3.99 2.85 14.21
C PHE A 143 3.55 4.10 15.02
N ASP A 144 2.65 4.93 14.50
CA ASP A 144 2.13 6.12 15.20
C ASP A 144 1.21 5.76 16.38
N ARG A 145 0.78 4.50 16.47
CA ARG A 145 -0.15 4.00 17.48
C ARG A 145 0.29 2.65 18.04
N PRO A 146 -0.19 2.26 19.23
CA PRO A 146 -0.15 0.86 19.64
C PRO A 146 -0.88 -0.03 18.62
N GLY A 147 -0.32 -1.21 18.35
CA GLY A 147 -0.81 -2.11 17.31
C GLY A 147 -0.27 -3.52 17.47
N CYS A 148 -0.65 -4.40 16.56
CA CYS A 148 -0.09 -5.74 16.49
C CYS A 148 1.17 -5.75 15.60
N PHE A 149 2.05 -6.73 15.81
CA PHE A 149 3.26 -6.92 15.00
C PHE A 149 2.97 -6.95 13.50
N PHE A 150 1.86 -7.59 13.12
CA PHE A 150 1.49 -7.74 11.73
C PHE A 150 1.25 -6.42 11.00
N ASP A 151 0.81 -5.35 11.69
CA ASP A 151 0.57 -4.06 11.04
C ASP A 151 1.87 -3.43 10.52
N GLU A 152 2.96 -3.55 11.27
CA GLU A 152 4.28 -3.06 10.87
C GLU A 152 4.91 -3.97 9.81
N LEU A 153 4.67 -5.28 9.86
CA LEU A 153 5.03 -6.18 8.76
C LEU A 153 4.33 -5.81 7.44
N LEU A 154 3.04 -5.45 7.50
CA LEU A 154 2.30 -4.99 6.33
C LEU A 154 2.90 -3.71 5.74
N MET A 155 3.29 -2.76 6.60
CA MET A 155 3.96 -1.54 6.17
C MET A 155 5.30 -1.85 5.48
N ALA A 156 6.13 -2.69 6.11
CA ALA A 156 7.41 -3.11 5.58
C ALA A 156 7.29 -3.79 4.21
N ALA A 157 6.37 -4.75 4.07
CA ALA A 157 6.09 -5.39 2.79
C ALA A 157 5.60 -4.37 1.76
N ALA A 158 4.72 -3.44 2.15
CA ALA A 158 4.13 -2.48 1.22
C ALA A 158 5.16 -1.46 0.74
N LEU A 159 6.13 -1.09 1.58
CA LEU A 159 7.25 -0.23 1.20
C LEU A 159 8.12 -0.83 0.09
N HIS A 160 8.17 -2.16 -0.02
CA HIS A 160 8.90 -2.83 -1.10
C HIS A 160 8.16 -2.76 -2.44
N GLU A 161 6.82 -2.87 -2.43
CA GLU A 161 6.00 -2.93 -3.66
C GLU A 161 5.47 -1.56 -4.12
N ALA A 162 5.30 -0.60 -3.20
CA ALA A 162 4.73 0.72 -3.51
C ALA A 162 5.51 1.53 -4.57
N PRO A 163 6.87 1.51 -4.60
CA PRO A 163 7.62 2.16 -5.67
C PRO A 163 7.27 1.61 -7.06
N ASP A 164 7.17 0.28 -7.17
CA ASP A 164 6.82 -0.39 -8.42
C ASP A 164 5.40 -0.03 -8.89
N ILE A 165 4.45 0.13 -7.97
CA ILE A 165 3.09 0.58 -8.31
C ILE A 165 3.10 2.01 -8.86
N MET A 166 3.91 2.91 -8.29
CA MET A 166 4.04 4.28 -8.81
C MET A 166 4.62 4.32 -10.23
N ASP A 167 5.60 3.46 -10.51
CA ASP A 167 6.24 3.38 -11.82
C ASP A 167 5.35 2.69 -12.88
N GLN A 168 4.62 1.64 -12.48
CA GLN A 168 3.81 0.83 -13.41
C GLN A 168 2.45 1.46 -13.72
N LEU A 169 1.87 2.20 -12.78
CA LEU A 169 0.53 2.78 -12.88
C LEU A 169 0.54 4.30 -12.58
N PRO A 170 1.34 5.10 -13.31
CA PRO A 170 1.48 6.53 -13.05
C PRO A 170 0.14 7.29 -13.13
N GLU A 171 -0.81 6.82 -13.93
CA GLU A 171 -2.14 7.41 -14.08
C GLU A 171 -2.95 7.45 -12.77
N LEU A 172 -2.64 6.58 -11.80
CA LEU A 172 -3.29 6.59 -10.49
C LEU A 172 -2.88 7.82 -9.66
N PHE A 173 -1.71 8.41 -9.95
CA PHE A 173 -1.08 9.47 -9.16
C PHE A 173 -1.17 10.85 -9.82
N GLU A 174 -1.67 10.93 -11.06
CA GLU A 174 -1.73 12.17 -11.85
C GLU A 174 -2.48 13.31 -11.14
N GLU A 175 -3.56 13.00 -10.42
CA GLU A 175 -4.39 14.01 -9.73
C GLU A 175 -3.81 14.41 -8.36
N ILE A 176 -2.80 13.71 -7.84
CA ILE A 176 -2.11 14.08 -6.60
C ILE A 176 -0.92 14.95 -6.98
N THR A 177 -0.84 16.16 -6.42
CA THR A 177 0.26 17.09 -6.67
C THR A 177 1.58 16.47 -6.20
N PRO A 178 2.60 16.34 -7.08
CA PRO A 178 3.93 15.90 -6.65
C PRO A 178 4.51 16.92 -5.68
N ARG A 179 5.22 16.44 -4.67
CA ARG A 179 5.92 17.33 -3.77
C ARG A 179 7.13 17.94 -4.51
N PRO A 180 7.28 19.27 -4.56
CA PRO A 180 8.31 19.89 -5.39
C PRO A 180 9.71 19.54 -4.87
N SER A 181 10.57 19.01 -5.73
CA SER A 181 11.99 18.89 -5.42
C SER A 181 12.54 20.26 -5.07
N ARG A 182 13.07 20.45 -3.85
CA ARG A 182 13.81 21.66 -3.50
C ARG A 182 15.10 21.65 -4.33
N ASP A 183 15.21 22.55 -5.31
CA ASP A 183 16.48 22.80 -5.99
C ASP A 183 17.55 23.11 -4.93
N CYS A 184 18.55 22.24 -4.79
CA CYS A 184 19.64 22.35 -3.79
C CYS A 184 20.59 23.54 -4.03
N THR A 185 20.15 24.58 -4.73
CA THR A 185 20.94 25.74 -5.15
C THR A 185 20.80 26.95 -4.24
N ASN A 186 19.85 26.93 -3.29
CA ASN A 186 19.76 27.95 -2.26
C ASN A 186 20.20 27.35 -0.92
N GLU A 187 21.30 27.89 -0.40
CA GLU A 187 21.76 27.74 0.98
C GLU A 187 20.63 28.18 1.93
N VAL A 188 19.78 27.25 2.34
CA VAL A 188 18.78 27.47 3.40
C VAL A 188 18.97 26.33 4.40
N ASP A 189 19.30 26.73 5.63
CA ASP A 189 19.56 25.94 6.84
C ASP A 189 19.44 24.40 6.75
N ASP A 190 20.54 23.74 7.11
CA ASP A 190 20.79 22.28 7.18
C ASP A 190 19.79 21.44 8.03
N ASP A 191 18.68 22.00 8.53
CA ASP A 191 17.83 21.36 9.54
C ASP A 191 16.42 20.94 9.07
N ASP A 192 15.97 21.34 7.87
CA ASP A 192 14.64 20.96 7.36
C ASP A 192 14.71 19.80 6.34
N PHE A 193 14.78 18.56 6.84
CA PHE A 193 14.67 17.36 6.00
C PHE A 193 13.34 17.38 5.21
N TYR A 194 13.43 17.51 3.89
CA TYR A 194 12.28 17.61 3.00
C TYR A 194 12.20 16.39 2.08
N MET A 195 11.25 15.50 2.37
CA MET A 195 11.07 14.25 1.63
C MET A 195 10.38 14.49 0.29
N VAL A 196 10.93 13.93 -0.80
CA VAL A 196 10.31 13.92 -2.15
C VAL A 196 9.74 12.54 -2.51
N ASP A 197 8.96 12.47 -3.59
CA ASP A 197 8.22 11.25 -3.97
C ASP A 197 9.15 10.07 -4.31
N GLU A 198 10.33 10.34 -4.85
CA GLU A 198 11.32 9.34 -5.25
C GLU A 198 12.17 8.80 -4.08
N GLU A 199 12.13 9.44 -2.90
CA GLU A 199 12.98 9.12 -1.75
C GLU A 199 12.43 7.98 -0.87
N TRP A 200 12.11 6.84 -1.48
CA TRP A 200 11.63 5.66 -0.75
C TRP A 200 12.63 5.12 0.28
N ALA A 201 13.93 5.29 0.03
CA ALA A 201 14.96 4.93 1.01
C ALA A 201 14.84 5.75 2.30
N ALA A 202 14.47 7.03 2.21
CA ALA A 202 14.26 7.87 3.38
C ALA A 202 13.00 7.46 4.17
N VAL A 203 11.94 7.00 3.46
CA VAL A 203 10.76 6.44 4.11
C VAL A 203 11.13 5.18 4.88
N SER A 204 11.91 4.28 4.27
CA SER A 204 12.39 3.06 4.92
C SER A 204 13.22 3.36 6.17
N THR A 205 14.22 4.24 6.07
CA THR A 205 15.04 4.62 7.24
C THR A 205 14.20 5.18 8.38
N ARG A 206 13.20 6.03 8.08
CA ARG A 206 12.30 6.56 9.12
C ARG A 206 11.39 5.49 9.71
N PHE A 207 10.96 4.53 8.89
CA PHE A 207 10.21 3.37 9.39
C PHE A 207 11.06 2.58 10.37
N ASP A 208 12.33 2.30 10.04
CA ASP A 208 13.26 1.59 10.92
C ASP A 208 13.46 2.33 12.25
N ASP A 209 13.59 3.66 12.21
CA ASP A 209 13.77 4.49 13.40
C ASP A 209 12.52 4.59 14.29
N LEU A 210 11.33 4.52 13.70
CA LEU A 210 10.05 4.75 14.40
C LEU A 210 9.28 3.47 14.71
N CYS A 211 9.65 2.34 14.11
CA CYS A 211 8.99 1.07 14.32
C CYS A 211 8.98 0.69 15.81
N ARG A 212 7.89 0.06 16.23
CA ARG A 212 7.74 -0.38 17.63
C ARG A 212 8.35 -1.77 17.81
N TRP A 213 8.51 -2.51 16.73
CA TRP A 213 9.04 -3.88 16.71
C TRP A 213 10.41 -3.89 16.05
N ASP A 214 11.48 -3.87 16.84
CA ASP A 214 12.88 -3.89 16.37
C ASP A 214 13.17 -5.09 15.44
N GLU A 215 12.43 -6.18 15.60
CA GLU A 215 12.57 -7.41 14.82
C GLU A 215 11.73 -7.50 13.54
N TRP A 216 11.05 -6.42 13.12
CA TRP A 216 10.13 -6.43 11.98
C TRP A 216 10.76 -6.95 10.68
N GLU A 217 12.06 -6.72 10.46
CA GLU A 217 12.75 -7.08 9.21
C GLU A 217 13.12 -8.56 9.13
N VAL A 218 13.27 -9.22 10.29
CA VAL A 218 13.83 -10.57 10.36
C VAL A 218 13.00 -11.59 9.57
N PRO A 219 11.65 -11.57 9.59
CA PRO A 219 10.84 -12.44 8.75
C PRO A 219 11.03 -12.23 7.24
N PHE A 220 11.57 -11.10 6.77
CA PHE A 220 11.76 -10.83 5.33
C PHE A 220 13.09 -11.33 4.77
N TYR A 221 14.07 -11.63 5.63
CA TYR A 221 15.34 -12.18 5.18
C TYR A 221 15.32 -13.71 5.16
N ALA A 222 15.51 -14.26 3.96
CA ALA A 222 15.67 -15.70 3.79
C ALA A 222 16.82 -16.23 4.64
N ASP A 223 16.55 -17.30 5.39
CA ASP A 223 17.53 -18.00 6.22
C ASP A 223 18.18 -17.14 7.32
N HIS A 224 17.51 -16.05 7.75
CA HIS A 224 18.00 -15.22 8.86
C HIS A 224 18.25 -16.04 10.14
N ASP A 225 19.43 -15.84 10.76
CA ASP A 225 19.92 -16.64 11.90
C ASP A 225 19.07 -16.44 13.16
N LEU A 226 18.53 -15.23 13.36
CA LEU A 226 17.67 -14.93 14.52
C LEU A 226 16.22 -15.39 14.35
N LEU A 227 15.80 -15.77 13.13
CA LEU A 227 14.39 -16.11 12.87
C LEU A 227 13.87 -17.23 13.78
N PRO A 228 14.58 -18.33 14.05
CA PRO A 228 14.09 -19.37 14.95
C PRO A 228 13.82 -18.86 16.38
N ALA A 229 14.64 -17.95 16.90
CA ALA A 229 14.44 -17.37 18.22
C ALA A 229 13.23 -16.43 18.23
N ILE A 230 13.09 -15.58 17.20
CA ILE A 230 11.94 -14.69 17.05
C ILE A 230 10.65 -15.49 16.89
N LEU A 231 10.61 -16.56 16.10
CA LEU A 231 9.41 -17.39 15.95
C LEU A 231 9.04 -18.16 17.22
N ALA A 232 9.99 -18.38 18.14
CA ALA A 232 9.73 -18.98 19.44
C ALA A 232 9.05 -18.00 20.41
N GLU A 233 9.40 -16.71 20.36
CA GLU A 233 8.78 -15.66 21.17
C GLU A 233 7.50 -15.10 20.52
N ARG A 234 7.53 -14.92 19.20
CA ARG A 234 6.50 -14.29 18.36
C ARG A 234 6.06 -15.22 17.24
N ASN A 235 5.29 -16.23 17.64
CA ASN A 235 4.78 -17.22 16.71
C ASN A 235 3.76 -16.62 15.73
N PRO A 236 3.75 -16.95 14.42
CA PRO A 236 2.78 -16.42 13.45
C PRO A 236 1.30 -16.43 13.87
N PHE A 237 0.87 -17.36 14.73
CA PHE A 237 -0.49 -17.35 15.28
C PHE A 237 -0.83 -16.15 16.18
N ASN A 238 0.17 -15.51 16.80
CA ASN A 238 0.02 -14.37 17.70
C ASN A 238 0.34 -13.01 17.05
N TRP A 239 0.73 -12.98 15.76
CA TRP A 239 1.14 -11.74 15.09
C TRP A 239 0.06 -10.65 15.06
N PHE A 240 -1.20 -11.03 15.24
CA PHE A 240 -2.34 -10.11 15.28
C PHE A 240 -2.76 -9.69 16.68
N ASP A 241 -2.10 -10.19 17.71
CA ASP A 241 -2.46 -9.89 19.08
C ASP A 241 -1.90 -8.51 19.47
N PRO A 242 -2.68 -7.69 20.21
CA PRO A 242 -2.19 -6.40 20.67
C PRO A 242 -1.17 -6.63 21.79
N GLU A 243 0.07 -6.26 21.53
CA GLU A 243 1.19 -6.42 22.46
C GLU A 243 2.02 -5.13 22.52
N GLU A 244 2.84 -5.00 23.57
CA GLU A 244 3.79 -3.90 23.66
C GLU A 244 4.97 -4.16 22.71
N GLY A 245 5.35 -3.13 21.94
CA GLY A 245 6.49 -3.20 21.04
C GLY A 245 7.77 -3.57 21.78
N THR A 246 8.59 -4.42 21.18
CA THR A 246 9.87 -4.85 21.75
C THR A 246 10.84 -3.69 21.95
N GLY A 247 10.71 -2.65 21.13
CA GLY A 247 11.50 -1.43 21.16
C GLY A 247 12.97 -1.64 20.81
N ALA A 248 13.67 -0.52 20.57
CA ALA A 248 15.07 -0.53 20.17
C ALA A 248 15.96 -1.36 21.11
N GLY A 249 16.95 -2.04 20.51
CA GLY A 249 17.92 -2.82 21.26
C GLY A 249 17.50 -4.28 21.48
N TYR A 250 16.33 -4.70 21.02
CA TYR A 250 15.81 -6.05 21.22
C TYR A 250 16.65 -7.09 20.48
N LEU A 251 17.02 -6.84 19.22
CA LEU A 251 17.85 -7.76 18.45
C LEU A 251 19.26 -7.91 19.04
N GLN A 252 19.82 -6.83 19.60
CA GLN A 252 21.10 -6.84 20.31
C GLN A 252 21.00 -7.68 21.59
N ARG A 253 19.93 -7.50 22.39
CA ARG A 253 19.68 -8.33 23.58
C ARG A 253 19.53 -9.80 23.21
N LEU A 254 18.79 -10.10 22.14
CA LEU A 254 18.53 -11.47 21.68
C LEU A 254 19.80 -12.16 21.16
N SER A 255 20.69 -11.42 20.51
CA SER A 255 22.00 -11.91 20.04
C SER A 255 23.06 -12.01 21.15
N GLY A 256 22.72 -11.66 22.40
CA GLY A 256 23.63 -11.69 23.54
C GLY A 256 24.66 -10.55 23.55
N LEU A 257 24.43 -9.50 22.74
CA LEU A 257 25.20 -8.27 22.78
C LEU A 257 24.65 -7.37 23.90
N VAL A 258 25.53 -6.91 24.79
CA VAL A 258 25.16 -6.00 25.87
C VAL A 258 24.83 -4.64 25.26
N VAL A 259 23.58 -4.20 25.42
CA VAL A 259 23.19 -2.81 25.18
C VAL A 259 23.51 -2.06 26.47
N ASP A 260 24.57 -1.26 26.48
CA ASP A 260 24.78 -0.29 27.55
C ASP A 260 23.58 0.68 27.48
N GLY A 261 22.69 0.57 28.45
CA GLY A 261 21.44 1.32 28.48
C GLY A 261 21.71 2.83 28.45
N ALA A 262 21.06 3.52 27.53
CA ALA A 262 20.91 4.96 27.64
C ALA A 262 20.00 5.25 28.84
N GLU A 263 20.53 5.98 29.83
CA GLU A 263 19.77 6.66 30.88
C GLU A 263 18.81 7.71 30.32
#